data_AF-A0AAE5X839-F1
#
_entry.id   AF-A0AAE5X839-F1
#
_cell.length_a   1.000
_cell.length_b   1.000
_cell.length_c   1.000
_cell.angle_alpha   90.00
_cell.angle_beta   90.00
_cell.angle_gamma   90.00
#
_symmetry.space_group_name_H-M   'P 1'
#
loop_
_entity.id
_entity.type
_entity.pdbx_description
1 polymer ?
#
loop_
_entity_poly.entity_id
_entity_poly.type
_entity_poly.pdbx_seq_one_letter_code
_entity_poly.pdbx_strand_id
1 'polypeptide(L)' 'MLSPEELAAVDDFRFKHRMPTRAAAVRELLKLGLAAVGSDAVPGVKSSSFGVFGRGPDGHTQGDPDGGS' A
#
# COMPACT_ATOMS: atom_id res chain seq x y z
N MET A 1 1.62 -7.47 -7.70
CA MET A 1 0.26 -8.08 -7.69
C MET A 1 0.33 -9.26 -6.75
N LEU A 2 -0.59 -9.37 -5.77
CA LEU A 2 -0.58 -10.52 -4.86
C LEU A 2 -0.91 -11.80 -5.63
N SER A 3 -0.22 -12.88 -5.29
CA SER A 3 -0.53 -14.22 -5.74
C SER A 3 -1.87 -14.72 -5.16
N PRO A 4 -2.47 -15.77 -5.76
CA PRO A 4 -3.72 -16.34 -5.25
C PRO A 4 -3.62 -16.86 -3.81
N GLU A 5 -2.48 -17.42 -3.44
CA GLU A 5 -2.20 -17.90 -2.07
C GLU A 5 -2.15 -16.77 -1.06
N GLU A 6 -1.50 -15.65 -1.40
CA GLU A 6 -1.45 -14.48 -0.52
C GLU A 6 -2.84 -13.84 -0.39
N LEU A 7 -3.65 -13.82 -1.45
CA LEU A 7 -5.04 -13.37 -1.39
C LEU A 7 -5.89 -14.24 -0.45
N ALA A 8 -5.71 -15.55 -0.48
CA ALA A 8 -6.42 -16.47 0.42
C ALA A 8 -6.04 -16.22 1.89
N ALA A 9 -4.76 -16.00 2.19
CA ALA A 9 -4.30 -15.68 3.54
C ALA A 9 -4.92 -14.37 4.07
N VAL A 10 -5.04 -13.34 3.22
CA VAL A 10 -5.71 -12.07 3.58
C VAL A 10 -7.19 -12.28 3.84
N ASP A 11 -7.88 -13.11 3.04
CA ASP A 11 -9.29 -13.41 3.25
C ASP A 11 -9.52 -14.25 4.52
N ASP A 12 -8.67 -15.22 4.82
CA ASP A 12 -8.72 -15.99 6.07
C ASP A 12 -8.60 -15.10 7.30
N PHE A 13 -7.64 -14.17 7.26
CA PHE A 13 -7.48 -13.17 8.31
C PHE A 13 -8.74 -12.29 8.44
N ARG A 14 -9.29 -11.83 7.30
CA ARG A 14 -10.53 -11.05 7.27
C ARG A 14 -11.68 -11.78 7.96
N PHE A 15 -11.88 -13.07 7.67
CA PHE A 15 -12.96 -13.85 8.24
C PHE A 15 -12.77 -14.12 9.73
N LYS A 16 -11.54 -14.45 10.15
CA LYS A 16 -11.19 -14.64 11.57
C LYS A 16 -11.43 -13.38 12.40
N HIS A 17 -11.08 -12.21 11.86
CA HIS A 17 -11.23 -10.92 12.53
C HIS A 17 -12.57 -10.22 12.26
N ARG A 18 -13.54 -10.91 11.61
CA ARG A 18 -14.87 -10.37 11.28
C ARG A 18 -14.82 -9.02 10.54
N MET A 19 -13.82 -8.86 9.67
CA MET A 19 -13.61 -7.62 8.94
C MET A 19 -14.53 -7.53 7.71
N PRO A 20 -15.14 -6.37 7.44
CA PRO A 20 -16.16 -6.24 6.40
C PRO A 20 -15.59 -6.30 4.97
N THR A 21 -14.39 -5.77 4.74
CA THR A 21 -13.78 -5.65 3.40
C THR A 21 -12.35 -6.17 3.37
N ARG A 22 -11.88 -6.64 2.20
CA ARG A 22 -10.49 -7.06 2.00
C ARG A 22 -9.51 -5.91 2.22
N ALA A 23 -9.87 -4.69 1.82
CA ALA A 23 -9.06 -3.50 2.07
C ALA A 23 -8.88 -3.22 3.57
N ALA A 24 -9.91 -3.45 4.41
CA ALA A 24 -9.80 -3.30 5.85
C ALA A 24 -8.80 -4.30 6.45
N ALA A 25 -8.84 -5.56 6.00
CA ALA A 25 -7.88 -6.59 6.39
C ALA A 25 -6.44 -6.23 6.03
N VAL A 26 -6.22 -5.73 4.81
CA VAL A 26 -4.89 -5.27 4.38
C VAL A 26 -4.40 -4.10 5.24
N ARG A 27 -5.26 -3.12 5.52
CA ARG A 27 -4.90 -1.97 6.38
C ARG A 27 -4.49 -2.41 7.79
N GLU A 28 -5.21 -3.37 8.36
CA GLU A 28 -4.89 -3.86 9.70
C GLU A 28 -3.59 -4.67 9.70
N LEU A 29 -3.37 -5.52 8.70
CA LEU A 29 -2.09 -6.24 8.53
C LEU A 29 -0.91 -5.27 8.38
N LEU A 30 -1.07 -4.19 7.60
CA LEU A 30 -0.06 -3.14 7.50
C LEU A 30 0.18 -2.45 8.85
N LYS A 31 -0.89 -2.11 9.58
CA LYS A 31 -0.78 -1.46 10.90
C LYS A 31 -0.07 -2.36 11.91
N LEU A 32 -0.40 -3.66 11.93
CA LEU A 32 0.26 -4.67 12.77
C LEU A 32 1.72 -4.84 12.39
N GLY A 33 2.03 -4.92 11.09
CA GLY A 33 3.40 -5.01 10.60
C GLY A 33 4.25 -3.79 10.98
N LEU A 34 3.70 -2.58 10.81
CA LEU A 34 4.38 -1.34 11.22
C LEU A 34 4.60 -1.26 12.74
N ALA A 35 3.61 -1.69 13.54
CA ALA A 35 3.77 -1.76 14.98
C ALA A 35 4.78 -2.83 15.42
N ALA A 36 4.87 -3.95 14.71
CA ALA A 36 5.76 -5.07 15.02
C ALA A 36 7.22 -4.84 14.61
N VAL A 37 7.45 -4.16 13.48
CA VAL A 37 8.80 -3.82 12.99
C VAL A 37 9.44 -2.72 13.84
N GLY A 38 8.62 -1.93 14.54
CA GLY A 38 9.08 -0.71 15.20
C GLY A 38 9.26 0.39 14.17
N SER A 39 8.52 1.48 14.33
CA SER A 39 8.64 2.63 13.44
C SER A 39 9.91 3.41 13.79
N ASP A 40 11.06 3.07 13.20
CA ASP A 40 12.21 3.99 13.09
C ASP A 40 11.94 5.11 12.05
N ALA A 41 10.67 5.50 11.89
CA ALA A 41 10.27 6.62 11.05
C ALA A 41 10.60 7.92 11.79
N VAL A 42 11.89 8.28 11.77
CA VAL A 42 12.37 9.58 12.24
C VAL A 42 11.72 10.67 11.37
N PRO A 43 11.18 11.75 11.96
CA PRO A 43 10.66 12.89 11.20
C PRO A 43 11.75 13.43 10.25
N GLY A 44 11.50 13.37 8.93
CA GLY A 44 12.44 13.84 7.90
C GLY A 44 12.80 12.85 6.80
N VAL A 45 12.39 11.57 6.91
CA VAL A 45 12.63 10.59 5.84
C VAL A 45 11.60 10.74 4.72
N LYS A 46 12.06 10.95 3.49
CA LYS A 46 11.20 11.17 2.32
C LYS A 46 10.37 9.93 2.00
N SER A 47 9.07 10.12 1.77
CA SER A 47 8.12 9.08 1.36
C SER A 47 8.46 8.41 0.02
N SER A 48 9.34 9.02 -0.79
CA SER A 48 9.86 8.45 -2.04
C SER A 48 10.75 7.23 -1.84
N SER A 49 11.31 7.03 -0.64
CA SER A 49 12.21 5.92 -0.34
C SER A 49 11.48 4.61 -0.02
N PHE A 50 10.17 4.65 0.20
CA PHE A 50 9.35 3.50 0.61
C PHE A 50 8.32 3.06 -0.45
N GLY A 51 8.53 3.43 -1.72
CA GLY A 51 7.63 3.03 -2.80
C GLY A 51 7.58 1.51 -2.99
N VAL A 52 6.41 0.92 -2.77
CA VAL A 52 6.12 -0.53 -2.99
C VAL A 52 5.94 -0.86 -4.48
N PHE A 53 5.85 0.16 -5.33
CA PHE A 53 5.88 0.00 -6.78
C PHE A 53 7.22 0.54 -7.26
N GLY A 54 8.01 -0.30 -7.94
CA GLY A 54 9.15 0.13 -8.74
C GLY A 54 8.64 1.08 -9.82
N ARG A 55 8.57 2.37 -9.49
CA ARG A 55 8.23 3.44 -10.43
C ARG A 55 9.43 3.55 -11.36
N GLY A 56 9.31 2.95 -12.55
CA GLY A 56 10.19 3.27 -13.67
C GLY A 56 10.17 4.78 -13.94
N PRO A 57 11.20 5.31 -14.62
CA PRO A 57 11.45 6.75 -14.77
C PRO A 57 10.27 7.55 -15.34
N ASP A 58 9.31 6.89 -15.99
CA ASP A 58 8.17 7.51 -16.70
C ASP A 58 6.91 7.64 -15.82
N GLY A 59 7.09 8.02 -14.56
CA GLY A 59 5.99 8.23 -13.62
C GLY A 59 5.11 9.44 -13.99
N HIS A 60 4.02 9.18 -14.70
CA HIS A 60 2.85 10.06 -14.91
C HIS A 60 3.17 11.51 -15.28
N THR A 61 3.59 11.72 -16.53
CA THR A 61 3.41 13.00 -17.23
C THR A 61 2.64 12.73 -18.52
N GLN A 62 1.43 12.16 -18.43
CA GLN A 62 0.45 12.38 -19.49
C GLN A 62 -0.07 13.79 -19.25
N GLY A 63 0.60 14.76 -19.86
CA GLY A 63 0.23 16.17 -19.76
C GLY A 63 -1.20 16.38 -20.20
N ASP A 64 -1.96 17.10 -19.36
CA ASP A 64 -3.13 17.86 -19.77
C ASP A 64 -2.73 18.75 -20.96
N PRO A 65 -3.34 18.61 -22.15
CA PRO A 65 -3.25 19.64 -23.17
C PRO A 65 -4.25 20.75 -22.80
N ASP A 66 -3.71 21.75 -22.11
CA ASP A 66 -3.94 23.17 -22.31
C ASP A 66 -5.29 23.59 -22.93
N GLY A 67 -6.15 24.16 -22.09
CA GLY A 67 -7.18 25.08 -22.53
C GLY A 67 -6.59 26.49 -22.60
N GLY A 68 -6.69 27.15 -23.78
CA GLY A 68 -6.65 28.61 -23.86
C GLY A 68 -5.97 29.20 -25.10
N SER A 69 -6.75 29.49 -26.13
CA SER A 69 -6.69 30.75 -26.92
C SER A 69 -8.01 30.95 -27.66
#